data_AF-A0A2T2RMJ5-F1
#
_entry.id   AF-A0A2T2RMJ5-F1
#
_cell.length_a   1.000
_cell.length_b   1.000
_cell.length_c   1.000
_cell.angle_alpha   90.00
_cell.angle_beta   90.00
_cell.angle_gamma   90.00
#
_symmetry.space_group_name_H-M   'P 1'
#
loop_
_entity.id
_entity.type
_entity.pdbx_description
1 polymer ?
#
loop_
_entity_poly.entity_id
_entity_poly.type
_entity_poly.pdbx_seq_one_letter_code
_entity_poly.pdbx_strand_id
1 'polypeptide(L)'
;MARQINCPSCRQSLYLPEMHESDERASEVLCSKCNYKYAVTFVEVLQFHSRVERHSARDPKRAPQYLRVYWLQALTREKAKAVQFSTTGLDHEFSATPGDELALLSVVRKKREDLTAVVNYTTGESCHLFSPRRKARSSGAVTSIITLIGGGLLAWLLQGVPSKVVLVATVPSSIGIGMAVTRSQSFQERDAPIAARLGTEQTLLGRLHSLDERISDLQQELKSNQHLLQRLKKLKQKMSRAGAELYAHRLETTERAIANLEKQSGLIQNLIDGYSKIVEIVEIEYDTSRVAEQLPENVAVKISDRLEEMEALEQQKEELALMVDPAKLLA
;
A
#
# COMPACT_ATOMS: atom_id res chain seq x y z
N MET A 1 -10.17 6.39 -5.36
CA MET A 1 -9.52 5.10 -5.08
C MET A 1 -8.33 5.23 -4.14
N ALA A 2 -8.33 4.46 -3.05
CA ALA A 2 -7.17 4.40 -2.16
C ALA A 2 -5.97 3.75 -2.87
N ARG A 3 -4.81 4.40 -2.85
CA ARG A 3 -3.58 3.89 -3.50
C ARG A 3 -2.82 2.96 -2.56
N GLN A 4 -2.37 1.81 -3.05
CA GLN A 4 -1.59 0.86 -2.28
C GLN A 4 -0.09 1.04 -2.53
N ILE A 5 0.71 1.06 -1.46
CA ILE A 5 2.17 1.01 -1.54
C ILE A 5 2.75 0.06 -0.48
N ASN A 6 3.98 -0.39 -0.68
CA ASN A 6 4.64 -1.26 0.29
C ASN A 6 5.46 -0.47 1.30
N CYS A 7 5.31 -0.81 2.59
CA CYS A 7 6.12 -0.26 3.66
C CYS A 7 7.62 -0.52 3.39
N PRO A 8 8.48 0.52 3.29
CA PRO A 8 9.91 0.36 3.01
C PRO A 8 10.66 -0.47 4.07
N SER A 9 10.08 -0.60 5.27
CA SER A 9 10.71 -1.30 6.40
C SER A 9 10.34 -2.77 6.51
N CYS A 10 9.08 -3.14 6.26
CA CYS A 10 8.58 -4.50 6.48
C CYS A 10 7.75 -5.08 5.34
N ARG A 11 7.59 -4.32 4.23
CA ARG A 11 6.83 -4.68 3.03
C ARG A 11 5.35 -4.97 3.25
N GLN A 12 4.80 -4.55 4.39
CA GLN A 12 3.35 -4.58 4.61
C GLN A 12 2.72 -3.50 3.71
N SER A 13 1.58 -3.80 3.10
CA SER A 13 0.79 -2.81 2.37
C SER A 13 0.40 -1.63 3.27
N LEU A 14 0.54 -0.44 2.73
CA LEU A 14 0.07 0.82 3.27
C LEU A 14 -0.93 1.37 2.26
N TYR A 15 -2.03 1.89 2.76
CA TYR A 15 -3.10 2.45 1.93
C TYR A 15 -3.08 3.96 2.10
N LEU A 16 -3.07 4.67 0.98
CA LEU A 16 -2.96 6.13 0.94
C LEU A 16 -4.29 6.69 0.43
N PRO A 17 -4.81 7.76 1.06
CA PRO A 17 -5.98 8.44 0.52
C PRO A 17 -5.64 9.04 -0.85
N GLU A 18 -6.65 9.16 -1.70
CA GLU A 18 -6.54 9.95 -2.91
C GLU A 18 -6.47 11.43 -2.52
N MET A 19 -5.39 12.09 -2.90
CA MET A 19 -5.08 13.43 -2.39
C MET A 19 -5.86 14.55 -3.07
N HIS A 20 -6.94 14.28 -3.82
CA HIS A 20 -7.60 15.31 -4.61
C HIS A 20 -8.35 16.37 -3.78
N GLU A 21 -8.67 16.13 -2.51
CA GLU A 21 -9.50 17.06 -1.71
C GLU A 21 -8.90 17.48 -0.35
N SER A 22 -7.71 16.97 0.01
CA SER A 22 -7.09 17.26 1.30
C SER A 22 -6.19 18.50 1.28
N ASP A 23 -6.52 19.53 2.07
CA ASP A 23 -5.67 20.73 2.29
C ASP A 23 -4.34 20.44 3.00
N GLU A 24 -4.14 19.21 3.49
CA GLU A 24 -2.91 18.84 4.18
C GLU A 24 -1.70 18.70 3.24
N ARG A 25 -0.57 19.26 3.67
CA ARG A 25 0.74 19.22 2.96
C ARG A 25 1.30 17.82 2.76
N ALA A 26 0.90 16.87 3.62
CA ALA A 26 1.30 15.48 3.57
C ALA A 26 0.24 14.64 4.30
N SER A 27 -0.02 13.43 3.82
CA SER A 27 -0.85 12.46 4.53
C SER A 27 0.04 11.66 5.46
N GLU A 28 -0.36 11.53 6.71
CA GLU A 28 0.33 10.70 7.68
C GLU A 28 -0.22 9.28 7.66
N VAL A 29 0.66 8.29 7.63
CA VAL A 29 0.30 6.88 7.53
C VAL A 29 1.13 6.06 8.49
N LEU A 30 0.46 5.20 9.25
CA LEU A 30 1.11 4.28 10.19
C LEU A 30 1.14 2.87 9.62
N CYS A 31 2.31 2.24 9.58
CA CYS A 31 2.37 0.82 9.24
C CYS A 31 1.87 -0.05 10.39
N SER A 32 0.78 -0.79 10.20
CA SER A 32 0.20 -1.70 11.20
C SER A 32 1.15 -2.79 11.73
N LYS A 33 2.14 -3.21 10.93
CA LYS A 33 3.09 -4.28 11.30
C LYS A 33 4.31 -3.78 12.06
N CYS A 34 4.83 -2.61 11.70
CA CYS A 34 6.08 -2.11 12.29
C CYS A 34 5.94 -0.79 13.04
N ASN A 35 4.74 -0.21 13.07
CA ASN A 35 4.36 1.05 13.72
C ASN A 35 5.20 2.25 13.28
N TYR A 36 5.82 2.20 12.09
CA TYR A 36 6.48 3.37 11.53
C TYR A 36 5.46 4.35 10.98
N LYS A 37 5.59 5.61 11.39
CA LYS A 37 4.82 6.73 10.87
C LYS A 37 5.54 7.34 9.67
N TYR A 38 4.83 7.42 8.56
CA TYR A 38 5.28 7.98 7.30
C TYR A 38 4.46 9.23 6.98
N ALA A 39 5.13 10.29 6.54
CA ALA A 39 4.50 11.40 5.84
C ALA A 39 4.63 11.12 4.34
N VAL A 40 3.51 11.18 3.64
CA VAL A 40 3.44 10.96 2.20
C VAL A 40 3.08 12.28 1.53
N THR A 41 3.95 12.73 0.64
CA THR A 41 3.70 13.90 -0.20
C THR A 41 3.58 13.44 -1.65
N PHE A 42 2.46 13.77 -2.27
CA PHE A 42 2.25 13.55 -3.70
C PHE A 42 2.75 14.76 -4.48
N VAL A 43 3.49 14.49 -5.55
CA VAL A 43 4.12 15.52 -6.37
C VAL A 43 4.01 15.16 -7.85
N GLU A 44 3.83 16.17 -8.68
CA GLU A 44 3.91 16.04 -10.14
C GLU A 44 5.33 16.40 -10.59
N VAL A 45 5.94 15.58 -11.44
CA VAL A 45 7.31 15.80 -11.90
C VAL A 45 7.34 16.96 -12.88
N LEU A 46 8.14 17.99 -12.59
CA LEU A 46 8.44 19.07 -13.53
C LEU A 46 9.72 18.78 -14.30
N GLN A 47 10.76 18.37 -13.57
CA GLN A 47 12.06 18.01 -14.13
C GLN A 47 12.68 16.89 -13.31
N PHE A 48 13.32 15.94 -14.00
CA PHE A 48 14.01 14.83 -13.38
C PHE A 48 15.33 14.58 -14.10
N HIS A 49 16.42 14.49 -13.33
CA HIS A 49 17.74 14.15 -13.86
C HIS A 49 18.48 13.25 -12.87
N SER A 50 19.28 12.32 -13.40
CA SER A 50 20.14 11.45 -12.59
C SER A 50 21.58 11.54 -13.05
N ARG A 51 22.51 11.47 -12.10
CA ARG A 51 23.95 11.45 -12.35
C ARG A 51 24.59 10.36 -11.51
N VAL A 52 25.52 9.61 -12.11
CA VAL A 52 26.33 8.63 -11.37
C VAL A 52 27.60 9.31 -10.87
N GLU A 53 27.81 9.23 -9.56
CA GLU A 53 29.00 9.69 -8.88
C GLU A 53 29.83 8.49 -8.41
N ARG A 54 31.12 8.52 -8.72
CA ARG A 54 32.05 7.51 -8.24
C ARG A 54 32.56 7.93 -6.87
N HIS A 55 32.11 7.25 -5.83
CA HIS A 55 32.67 7.42 -4.50
C HIS A 55 33.94 6.56 -4.39
N SER A 56 35.08 7.24 -4.27
CA SER A 56 36.36 6.56 -4.04
C SER A 56 36.31 5.85 -2.70
N ALA A 57 36.57 4.55 -2.68
CA ALA A 57 36.72 3.81 -1.45
C ALA A 57 37.97 4.35 -0.73
N ARG A 58 37.84 4.68 0.57
CA ARG A 58 39.02 4.99 1.42
C ARG A 58 40.02 3.83 1.49
N ASP A 59 39.58 2.62 1.16
CA ASP A 59 40.39 1.42 1.09
C ASP A 59 40.60 1.02 -0.39
N PRO A 60 41.84 1.04 -0.91
CA PRO A 60 42.14 0.70 -2.30
C PRO A 60 41.83 -0.76 -2.65
N LYS A 61 41.61 -1.64 -1.67
CA LYS A 61 41.23 -3.05 -1.89
C LYS A 61 39.72 -3.24 -2.10
N ARG A 62 38.90 -2.23 -1.85
CA ARG A 62 37.44 -2.32 -2.07
C ARG A 62 37.09 -1.85 -3.47
N ALA A 63 36.17 -2.57 -4.11
CA ALA A 63 35.57 -2.13 -5.36
C ALA A 63 34.98 -0.72 -5.20
N PRO A 64 35.11 0.17 -6.21
CA PRO A 64 34.53 1.51 -6.15
C PRO A 64 33.03 1.43 -5.91
N GLN A 65 32.53 2.26 -4.99
CA GLN A 65 31.10 2.37 -4.75
C GLN A 65 30.53 3.45 -5.67
N TYR A 66 29.56 3.07 -6.48
CA TYR A 66 28.84 4.00 -7.33
C TYR A 66 27.58 4.46 -6.61
N LEU A 67 27.42 5.77 -6.51
CA LEU A 67 26.25 6.43 -5.97
C LEU A 67 25.53 7.13 -7.12
N ARG A 68 24.27 6.78 -7.36
CA ARG A 68 23.46 7.53 -8.32
C ARG A 68 22.68 8.60 -7.57
N VAL A 69 22.87 9.85 -7.95
CA VAL A 69 22.23 11.01 -7.36
C VAL A 69 21.14 11.48 -8.30
N TYR A 70 19.94 11.66 -7.75
CA TYR A 70 18.75 12.10 -8.44
C TYR A 70 18.39 13.51 -8.01
N TRP A 71 18.02 14.33 -9.00
CA TRP A 71 17.52 15.67 -8.84
C TRP A 71 16.10 15.71 -9.38
N LEU A 72 15.16 15.91 -8.47
CA LEU A 72 13.74 16.01 -8.78
C LEU A 72 13.29 17.44 -8.50
N GLN A 73 12.83 18.14 -9.52
CA GLN A 73 11.97 19.31 -9.33
C GLN A 73 10.54 18.85 -9.53
N ALA A 74 9.72 19.00 -8.50
CA ALA A 74 8.35 18.56 -8.56
C ALA A 74 7.40 19.65 -8.05
N LEU A 75 6.22 19.71 -8.64
CA LEU A 75 5.15 20.57 -8.22
C LEU A 75 4.40 19.89 -7.08
N THR A 76 4.40 20.53 -5.91
CA THR A 76 3.42 20.25 -4.85
C THR A 76 2.26 21.23 -5.01
N ARG A 77 1.12 20.97 -4.35
CA ARG A 77 -0.07 21.86 -4.36
C ARG A 77 0.26 23.33 -4.10
N GLU A 78 1.17 23.61 -3.16
CA GLU A 78 1.49 24.98 -2.75
C GLU A 78 2.66 25.60 -3.53
N LYS A 79 3.61 24.78 -4.00
CA LYS A 79 4.90 25.27 -4.53
C LYS A 79 5.70 24.21 -5.28
N ALA A 80 6.59 24.66 -6.15
CA ALA A 80 7.67 23.83 -6.64
C ALA A 80 8.63 23.46 -5.49
N LYS A 81 8.98 22.19 -5.38
CA LYS A 81 9.91 21.65 -4.40
C LYS A 81 11.03 20.91 -5.15
N ALA A 82 12.27 21.28 -4.85
CA ALA A 82 13.43 20.52 -5.27
C ALA A 82 13.74 19.45 -4.21
N VAL A 83 13.87 18.21 -4.65
CA VAL A 83 14.19 17.05 -3.82
C VAL A 83 15.41 16.37 -4.43
N GLN A 84 16.43 16.16 -3.61
CA GLN A 84 17.62 15.42 -3.99
C GLN A 84 17.68 14.14 -3.18
N PHE A 85 17.93 13.01 -3.85
CA PHE A 85 18.09 11.72 -3.21
C PHE A 85 19.12 10.87 -3.94
N SER A 86 19.58 9.79 -3.32
CA SER A 86 20.58 8.93 -3.92
C SER A 86 20.34 7.44 -3.63
N THR A 87 20.75 6.61 -4.57
CA THR A 87 20.73 5.15 -4.45
C THR A 87 22.14 4.59 -4.62
N THR A 88 22.37 3.43 -4.01
CA THR A 88 23.62 2.68 -4.16
C THR A 88 23.48 1.67 -5.29
N GLY A 89 24.46 1.63 -6.19
CA GLY A 89 24.52 0.65 -7.27
C GLY A 89 24.38 1.27 -8.67
N LEU A 90 24.81 0.52 -9.68
CA LEU A 90 24.75 0.93 -11.09
C LEU A 90 23.45 0.48 -11.77
N ASP A 91 22.88 -0.64 -11.30
CA ASP A 91 21.90 -1.41 -12.07
C ASP A 91 20.46 -0.92 -11.94
N HIS A 92 20.15 -0.16 -10.89
CA HIS A 92 18.79 0.31 -10.65
C HIS A 92 18.65 1.79 -11.00
N GLU A 93 18.17 2.05 -12.21
CA GLU A 93 17.78 3.39 -12.65
C GLU A 93 16.30 3.60 -12.37
N PHE A 94 15.99 4.41 -11.36
CA PHE A 94 14.65 4.96 -11.19
C PHE A 94 14.36 5.99 -12.29
N SER A 95 13.27 5.81 -13.02
CA SER A 95 12.86 6.69 -14.12
C SER A 95 11.62 7.50 -13.76
N ALA A 96 11.62 8.76 -14.16
CA ALA A 96 10.48 9.64 -14.04
C ALA A 96 10.49 10.67 -15.17
N THR A 97 9.35 10.85 -15.82
CA THR A 97 9.13 11.84 -16.89
C THR A 97 8.33 13.03 -16.39
N PRO A 98 8.49 14.22 -17.00
CA PRO A 98 7.63 15.36 -16.69
C PRO A 98 6.15 15.00 -16.86
N GLY A 99 5.32 15.32 -15.87
CA GLY A 99 3.91 14.93 -15.79
C GLY A 99 3.65 13.63 -15.02
N ASP A 100 4.69 12.87 -14.65
CA ASP A 100 4.51 11.69 -13.80
C ASP A 100 4.05 12.09 -12.40
N GLU A 101 3.23 11.24 -11.78
CA GLU A 101 2.83 11.40 -10.38
C GLU A 101 3.71 10.54 -9.46
N LEU A 102 4.39 11.18 -8.53
CA LEU A 102 5.23 10.51 -7.54
C LEU A 102 4.67 10.63 -6.12
N ALA A 103 4.77 9.54 -5.35
CA ALA A 103 4.68 9.60 -3.89
C ALA A 103 6.06 9.61 -3.26
N LEU A 104 6.33 10.66 -2.48
CA LEU A 104 7.50 10.80 -1.64
C LEU A 104 7.17 10.34 -0.23
N LEU A 105 7.75 9.21 0.19
CA LEU A 105 7.57 8.67 1.54
C LEU A 105 8.71 9.12 2.43
N SER A 106 8.38 9.93 3.43
CA SER A 106 9.33 10.35 4.47
C SER A 106 8.95 9.72 5.79
N VAL A 107 9.92 9.24 6.57
CA VAL A 107 9.64 8.83 7.94
C VAL A 107 9.63 10.06 8.83
N VAL A 108 8.57 10.21 9.62
CA VAL A 108 8.39 11.36 10.52
C VAL A 108 9.19 11.11 11.80
N ARG A 109 10.06 12.05 12.16
CA ARG A 109 10.84 12.00 13.41
C ARG A 109 10.83 13.34 14.12
N LYS A 110 9.95 13.53 15.10
CA LYS A 110 9.79 14.78 15.88
C LYS A 110 9.58 16.01 14.99
N LYS A 111 10.66 16.57 14.42
CA LYS A 111 10.69 17.74 13.52
C LYS A 111 11.48 17.53 12.22
N ARG A 112 11.94 16.30 11.93
CA ARG A 112 12.67 15.97 10.70
C ARG A 112 11.95 14.88 9.93
N GLU A 113 11.89 15.07 8.63
CA GLU A 113 11.39 14.12 7.64
C GLU A 113 12.57 13.56 6.87
N ASP A 114 12.83 12.25 7.02
CA ASP A 114 13.89 11.58 6.25
C ASP A 114 13.23 10.82 5.09
N LEU A 115 13.48 11.25 3.85
CA LEU A 115 12.94 10.61 2.64
C LEU A 115 13.46 9.16 2.54
N THR A 116 12.53 8.21 2.60
CA THR A 116 12.81 6.78 2.75
C THR A 116 12.53 6.02 1.46
N ALA A 117 11.49 6.41 0.72
CA ALA A 117 11.17 5.82 -0.57
C ALA A 117 10.52 6.84 -1.50
N VAL A 118 10.66 6.60 -2.80
CA VAL A 118 9.98 7.32 -3.88
C VAL A 118 9.25 6.28 -4.71
N VAL A 119 7.98 6.51 -5.02
CA VAL A 119 7.17 5.62 -5.84
C VAL A 119 6.61 6.41 -7.01
N ASN A 120 6.79 5.91 -8.23
CA ASN A 120 6.18 6.46 -9.44
C ASN A 120 4.87 5.70 -9.71
N TYR A 121 3.74 6.39 -9.61
CA TYR A 121 2.43 5.76 -9.88
C TYR A 121 2.14 5.60 -11.36
N THR A 122 2.74 6.44 -12.20
CA THR A 122 2.58 6.35 -13.66
C THR A 122 3.26 5.10 -14.21
N THR A 123 4.48 4.80 -13.75
CA THR A 123 5.25 3.64 -14.23
C THR A 123 5.15 2.40 -13.33
N GLY A 124 4.70 2.56 -12.09
CA GLY A 124 4.71 1.50 -11.07
C GLY A 124 6.10 1.24 -10.46
N GLU A 125 7.14 2.00 -10.85
CA GLU A 125 8.49 1.84 -10.32
C GLU A 125 8.58 2.35 -8.87
N SER A 126 9.34 1.66 -8.04
CA SER A 126 9.62 2.10 -6.66
C SER A 126 11.10 2.11 -6.35
N CYS A 127 11.55 3.19 -5.73
CA CYS A 127 12.92 3.40 -5.32
C CYS A 127 13.00 3.47 -3.80
N HIS A 128 13.59 2.44 -3.18
CA HIS A 128 13.81 2.40 -1.74
C HIS A 128 15.20 2.96 -1.40
N LEU A 129 15.24 4.12 -0.74
CA LEU A 129 16.48 4.84 -0.43
C LEU A 129 17.19 4.26 0.80
N PHE A 130 16.44 4.04 1.87
CA PHE A 130 16.98 3.39 3.07
C PHE A 130 15.89 2.65 3.85
N SER A 131 16.29 1.72 4.71
CA SER A 131 15.37 1.09 5.67
C SER A 131 15.64 1.62 7.08
N PRO A 132 14.66 2.30 7.72
CA PRO A 132 14.79 2.84 9.07
C PRO A 132 15.24 1.80 10.09
N ARG A 133 14.72 0.57 9.93
CA ARG A 133 15.05 -0.58 10.78
C ARG A 133 16.53 -0.97 10.73
N ARG A 134 17.18 -0.93 9.56
CA ARG A 134 18.61 -1.26 9.46
C ARG A 134 19.48 -0.19 10.09
N LYS A 135 19.13 1.09 9.90
CA LYS A 135 19.84 2.24 10.50
C LYS A 135 19.77 2.21 12.03
N ALA A 136 18.60 1.97 12.60
CA ALA A 136 18.45 1.86 14.06
C ALA A 136 19.26 0.69 14.64
N ARG A 137 19.25 -0.47 13.96
CA ARG A 137 20.02 -1.65 14.40
C ARG A 137 21.53 -1.46 14.28
N SER A 138 22.02 -0.87 13.20
CA SER A 138 23.46 -0.65 13.02
C SER A 138 23.98 0.35 14.03
N SER A 139 23.26 1.45 14.30
CA SER A 139 23.62 2.41 15.34
C SER A 139 23.56 1.79 16.74
N GLY A 140 22.56 0.96 17.03
CA GLY A 140 22.50 0.19 18.27
C GLY A 140 23.69 -0.75 18.46
N ALA A 141 24.08 -1.49 17.41
CA ALA A 141 25.23 -2.39 17.44
C ALA A 141 26.55 -1.63 17.62
N VAL A 142 26.74 -0.52 16.91
CA VAL A 142 27.94 0.32 17.05
C VAL A 142 28.04 0.89 18.47
N THR A 143 26.94 1.40 19.03
CA THR A 143 26.93 1.91 20.41
C THR A 143 27.14 0.82 21.45
N SER A 144 26.61 -0.39 21.26
CA SER A 144 26.94 -1.53 22.14
C SER A 144 28.43 -1.90 22.08
N ILE A 145 29.04 -1.88 20.90
CA ILE A 145 30.48 -2.18 20.76
C ILE A 145 31.32 -1.09 21.44
N ILE A 146 31.00 0.18 21.22
CA ILE A 146 31.72 1.30 21.85
C ILE A 146 31.61 1.25 23.37
N THR A 147 30.43 0.96 23.91
CA THR A 147 30.22 0.85 25.37
C THR A 147 30.93 -0.36 25.97
N LEU A 148 30.99 -1.48 25.25
CA LEU A 148 31.75 -2.65 25.66
C LEU A 148 33.27 -2.36 25.70
N ILE A 149 33.81 -1.74 24.65
CA ILE A 149 35.23 -1.35 24.59
C ILE A 149 35.55 -0.31 25.67
N GLY A 150 34.71 0.73 25.80
CA GLY A 150 34.88 1.78 26.80
C GLY A 150 34.81 1.25 28.23
N GLY A 151 33.86 0.34 28.51
CA GLY A 151 33.76 -0.33 29.81
C GLY A 151 34.98 -1.21 30.12
N GLY A 152 35.53 -1.90 29.13
CA GLY A 152 36.76 -2.67 29.26
C GLY A 152 38.00 -1.82 29.54
N LEU A 153 38.14 -0.69 28.83
CA LEU A 153 39.24 0.26 29.05
C LEU A 153 39.16 0.92 30.44
N LEU A 154 37.96 1.31 30.87
CA LEU A 154 37.75 1.92 32.19
C LEU A 154 38.10 0.93 33.32
N ALA A 155 37.74 -0.34 33.15
CA ALA A 155 38.07 -1.40 34.10
C ALA A 155 39.57 -1.74 34.14
N TRP A 156 40.27 -1.62 33.00
CA TRP A 156 41.73 -1.77 32.94
C TRP A 156 42.46 -0.63 33.67
N LEU A 157 41.95 0.61 33.55
CA LEU A 157 42.46 1.79 34.25
C LEU A 157 42.24 1.71 35.77
N LEU A 158 41.10 1.17 36.20
CA LEU A 158 40.77 0.95 37.61
C LEU A 158 41.42 -0.36 38.09
N GLN A 159 42.74 -0.33 38.27
CA GLN A 159 43.54 -1.43 38.80
C GLN A 159 43.01 -1.88 40.19
N GLY A 160 42.08 -2.84 40.21
CA GLY A 160 41.43 -3.27 41.44
C GLY A 160 40.14 -4.08 41.26
N VAL A 161 39.54 -4.08 40.05
CA VAL A 161 38.33 -4.87 39.78
C VAL A 161 38.68 -6.24 39.22
N PRO A 162 38.15 -7.35 39.79
CA PRO A 162 38.37 -8.69 39.23
C PRO A 162 37.81 -8.79 37.81
N SER A 163 38.59 -9.36 36.89
CA SER A 163 38.21 -9.51 35.47
C SER A 163 36.86 -10.19 35.26
N LYS A 164 36.48 -11.13 36.14
CA LYS A 164 35.17 -11.79 36.12
C LYS A 164 34.01 -10.84 36.45
N VAL A 165 34.18 -9.91 37.38
CA VAL A 165 33.16 -8.91 37.76
C VAL A 165 32.94 -7.91 36.62
N VAL A 166 34.02 -7.52 35.94
CA VAL A 166 33.97 -6.65 34.75
C VAL A 166 33.17 -7.30 33.63
N LEU A 167 33.43 -8.58 33.33
CA LEU A 167 32.71 -9.32 32.29
C LEU A 167 31.21 -9.44 32.56
N VAL A 168 30.84 -9.75 33.81
CA VAL A 168 29.43 -9.91 34.22
C VAL A 168 28.68 -8.57 34.20
N ALA A 169 29.33 -7.45 34.50
CA ALA A 169 28.67 -6.14 34.52
C ALA A 169 28.62 -5.45 33.15
N THR A 170 29.68 -5.55 32.35
CA THR A 170 29.82 -4.77 31.09
C THR A 170 29.06 -5.37 29.91
N VAL A 171 28.96 -6.71 29.83
CA VAL A 171 28.27 -7.37 28.70
C VAL A 171 26.76 -7.11 28.74
N PRO A 172 26.03 -7.32 29.84
CA PRO A 172 24.59 -7.02 29.89
C PRO A 172 24.30 -5.52 29.75
N SER A 173 25.15 -4.67 30.33
CA SER A 173 24.97 -3.21 30.26
C SER A 173 25.17 -2.67 28.84
N SER A 174 26.16 -3.17 28.09
CA SER A 174 26.39 -2.76 26.70
C SER A 174 25.26 -3.22 25.77
N ILE A 175 24.72 -4.43 25.99
CA ILE A 175 23.51 -4.90 25.30
C ILE A 175 22.32 -4.02 25.66
N GLY A 176 22.12 -3.71 26.95
CA GLY A 176 21.03 -2.87 27.44
C GLY A 176 21.07 -1.46 26.85
N ILE A 177 22.25 -0.84 26.79
CA ILE A 177 22.44 0.48 26.17
C ILE A 177 22.21 0.39 24.65
N GLY A 178 22.74 -0.63 23.98
CA GLY A 178 22.49 -0.85 22.55
C GLY A 178 21.01 -1.02 22.23
N MET A 179 20.27 -1.76 23.06
CA MET A 179 18.81 -1.90 22.95
C MET A 179 18.10 -0.59 23.23
N ALA A 180 18.50 0.18 24.25
CA ALA A 180 17.93 1.48 24.57
C ALA A 180 18.16 2.50 23.44
N VAL A 181 19.33 2.49 22.79
CA VAL A 181 19.61 3.32 21.60
C VAL A 181 18.81 2.85 20.40
N THR A 182 18.75 1.54 20.14
CA THR A 182 17.93 0.99 19.05
C THR A 182 16.46 1.37 19.24
N ARG A 183 15.98 1.33 20.49
CA ARG A 183 14.62 1.71 20.87
C ARG A 183 14.42 3.22 20.78
N SER A 184 15.34 4.07 21.24
CA SER A 184 15.16 5.54 21.12
C SER A 184 15.27 6.03 19.68
N GLN A 185 15.99 5.30 18.83
CA GLN A 185 16.09 5.55 17.40
C GLN A 185 15.06 4.78 16.58
N SER A 186 14.22 3.95 17.20
CA SER A 186 13.08 3.37 16.51
C SER A 186 12.10 4.50 16.19
N PHE A 187 11.90 4.78 14.90
CA PHE A 187 10.93 5.75 14.37
C PHE A 187 9.47 5.33 14.58
N GLN A 188 9.21 4.43 15.53
CA GLN A 188 7.88 3.90 15.81
C GLN A 188 7.06 4.98 16.51
N GLU A 189 5.82 5.17 16.06
CA GLU A 189 4.86 5.99 16.78
C GLU A 189 4.52 5.32 18.10
N ARG A 190 4.55 6.12 19.18
CA ARG A 190 4.34 5.64 20.55
C ARG A 190 3.19 6.31 21.24
N ASP A 191 2.71 7.42 20.69
CA ASP A 191 1.51 8.05 21.19
C ASP A 191 0.33 7.15 20.84
N ALA A 192 -0.13 6.39 21.84
CA ALA A 192 -1.24 5.46 21.73
C ALA A 192 -2.49 6.04 21.03
N PRO A 193 -2.93 7.30 21.32
CA PRO A 193 -4.10 7.84 20.62
C PRO A 193 -3.84 8.10 19.12
N ILE A 194 -2.66 8.64 18.77
CA ILE A 194 -2.27 8.87 17.36
C ILE A 194 -2.14 7.53 16.64
N ALA A 195 -1.50 6.55 17.27
CA ALA A 195 -1.32 5.23 16.69
C ALA A 195 -2.65 4.51 16.48
N ALA A 196 -3.59 4.62 17.42
CA ALA A 196 -4.93 4.06 17.30
C ALA A 196 -5.70 4.72 16.16
N ARG A 197 -5.71 6.06 16.08
CA ARG A 197 -6.37 6.81 15.00
C ARG A 197 -5.82 6.41 13.63
N LEU A 198 -4.51 6.53 13.42
CA LEU A 198 -3.87 6.20 12.13
C LEU A 198 -4.04 4.72 11.78
N GLY A 199 -4.08 3.83 12.78
CA GLY A 199 -4.36 2.41 12.57
C GLY A 199 -5.78 2.13 12.07
N THR A 200 -6.77 2.83 12.63
CA THR A 200 -8.17 2.75 12.16
C THR A 200 -8.32 3.35 10.76
N GLU A 201 -7.72 4.51 10.50
CA GLU A 201 -7.68 5.12 9.17
C GLU A 201 -7.08 4.17 8.13
N GLN A 202 -5.98 3.49 8.44
CA GLN A 202 -5.41 2.47 7.56
C GLN A 202 -6.31 1.27 7.32
N THR A 203 -7.11 0.89 8.32
CA THR A 203 -8.07 -0.21 8.18
C THR A 203 -9.20 0.20 7.25
N LEU A 204 -9.69 1.44 7.35
CA LEU A 204 -10.71 1.99 6.45
C LEU A 204 -10.20 2.13 5.02
N LEU A 205 -9.02 2.69 4.82
CA LEU A 205 -8.40 2.82 3.50
C LEU A 205 -8.12 1.44 2.86
N GLY A 206 -7.73 0.45 3.66
CA GLY A 206 -7.59 -0.93 3.20
C GLY A 206 -8.92 -1.53 2.74
N ARG A 207 -10.01 -1.26 3.46
CA ARG A 207 -11.37 -1.67 3.04
C ARG A 207 -11.80 -0.97 1.75
N LEU A 208 -11.60 0.35 1.65
CA LEU A 208 -11.88 1.11 0.42
C LEU A 208 -11.20 0.49 -0.79
N HIS A 209 -9.89 0.23 -0.67
CA HIS A 209 -9.13 -0.39 -1.74
C HIS A 209 -9.72 -1.75 -2.17
N SER A 210 -10.06 -2.62 -1.22
CA SER A 210 -10.66 -3.93 -1.55
C SER A 210 -12.04 -3.82 -2.21
N LEU A 211 -12.84 -2.82 -1.83
CA LEU A 211 -14.15 -2.58 -2.43
C LEU A 211 -14.02 -2.06 -3.86
N ASP A 212 -13.08 -1.13 -4.10
CA ASP A 212 -12.76 -0.61 -5.43
C ASP A 212 -12.32 -1.73 -6.38
N GLU A 213 -11.42 -2.62 -5.91
CA GLU A 213 -11.00 -3.81 -6.68
C GLU A 213 -12.21 -4.70 -7.01
N ARG A 214 -13.08 -4.96 -6.02
CA ARG A 214 -14.27 -5.80 -6.23
C ARG A 214 -15.25 -5.17 -7.22
N ILE A 215 -15.47 -3.86 -7.16
CA ILE A 215 -16.32 -3.14 -8.12
C ILE A 215 -15.73 -3.27 -9.54
N SER A 216 -14.41 -3.10 -9.69
CA SER A 216 -13.73 -3.25 -10.98
C SER A 216 -13.91 -4.67 -11.55
N ASP A 217 -13.78 -5.70 -10.73
CA ASP A 217 -14.02 -7.09 -11.13
C ASP A 217 -15.46 -7.32 -11.59
N LEU A 218 -16.44 -6.83 -10.81
CA LEU A 218 -17.86 -6.93 -11.15
C LEU A 218 -18.19 -6.18 -12.46
N GLN A 219 -17.59 -5.02 -12.70
CA GLN A 219 -17.75 -4.30 -13.96
C GLN A 219 -17.19 -5.09 -15.15
N GLN A 220 -16.07 -5.79 -14.96
CA GLN A 220 -15.50 -6.65 -15.99
C GLN A 220 -16.37 -7.89 -16.24
N GLU A 221 -16.91 -8.53 -15.19
CA GLU A 221 -17.89 -9.61 -15.29
C GLU A 221 -19.15 -9.15 -16.06
N LEU A 222 -19.69 -7.96 -15.74
CA LEU A 222 -20.85 -7.39 -16.40
C LEU A 222 -20.61 -7.19 -17.90
N LYS A 223 -19.47 -6.62 -18.28
CA LYS A 223 -19.07 -6.45 -19.69
C LYS A 223 -19.00 -7.79 -20.43
N SER A 224 -18.44 -8.81 -19.78
CA SER A 224 -18.37 -10.17 -20.34
C SER A 224 -19.77 -10.76 -20.56
N ASN A 225 -20.66 -10.65 -19.57
CA ASN A 225 -22.04 -11.12 -19.66
C ASN A 225 -22.82 -10.40 -20.76
N GLN A 226 -22.68 -9.08 -20.87
CA GLN A 226 -23.31 -8.30 -21.93
C GLN A 226 -22.85 -8.76 -23.33
N HIS A 227 -21.56 -9.03 -23.50
CA HIS A 227 -21.02 -9.55 -24.76
C HIS A 227 -21.58 -10.96 -25.09
N LEU A 228 -21.63 -11.86 -24.12
CA LEU A 228 -22.20 -13.20 -24.28
C LEU A 228 -23.69 -13.16 -24.65
N LEU A 229 -24.46 -12.32 -23.94
CA LEU A 229 -25.88 -12.10 -24.15
C LEU A 229 -26.16 -11.60 -25.57
N GLN A 230 -25.36 -10.65 -26.08
CA GLN A 230 -25.46 -10.20 -27.47
C GLN A 230 -25.21 -11.33 -28.47
N ARG A 231 -24.23 -12.20 -28.21
CA ARG A 231 -23.94 -13.37 -29.07
C ARG A 231 -25.09 -14.37 -29.07
N LEU A 232 -25.67 -14.68 -27.90
CA LEU A 232 -26.80 -15.60 -27.78
C LEU A 232 -28.07 -15.05 -28.44
N LYS A 233 -28.37 -13.76 -28.30
CA LYS A 233 -29.50 -13.11 -28.99
C LYS A 233 -29.34 -13.19 -30.52
N LYS A 234 -28.13 -12.95 -31.05
CA LYS A 234 -27.83 -13.13 -32.48
C LYS A 234 -27.97 -14.59 -32.92
N LEU A 235 -27.51 -15.54 -32.09
CA LEU A 235 -27.62 -16.98 -32.38
C LEU A 235 -29.09 -17.42 -32.43
N LYS A 236 -29.90 -17.04 -31.43
CA LYS A 236 -31.35 -17.26 -31.41
C LYS A 236 -32.00 -16.77 -32.69
N GLN A 237 -31.71 -15.53 -33.10
CA GLN A 237 -32.26 -14.96 -34.34
C GLN A 237 -31.87 -15.75 -35.60
N LYS A 238 -30.62 -16.23 -35.69
CA LYS A 238 -30.17 -17.08 -36.81
C LYS A 238 -30.92 -18.42 -36.83
N MET A 239 -31.08 -19.07 -35.68
CA MET A 239 -31.80 -20.35 -35.59
C MET A 239 -33.29 -20.19 -35.96
N SER A 240 -33.95 -19.13 -35.48
CA SER A 240 -35.35 -18.86 -35.83
C SER A 240 -35.55 -18.63 -37.33
N ARG A 241 -34.62 -17.95 -38.00
CA ARG A 241 -34.67 -17.71 -39.45
C ARG A 241 -34.41 -18.96 -40.29
N ALA A 242 -33.56 -19.86 -39.80
CA ALA A 242 -33.20 -21.10 -40.50
C ALA A 242 -34.31 -22.18 -40.44
N GLY A 243 -35.29 -22.01 -39.54
CA GLY A 243 -36.41 -22.93 -39.35
C GLY A 243 -36.56 -23.27 -37.87
N ALA A 244 -37.52 -22.63 -37.20
CA ALA A 244 -37.71 -22.75 -35.76
C ALA A 244 -37.97 -24.19 -35.28
N GLU A 245 -38.67 -24.99 -36.08
CA GLU A 245 -38.99 -26.39 -35.76
C GLU A 245 -37.75 -27.28 -35.71
N LEU A 246 -36.77 -27.06 -36.61
CA LEU A 246 -35.53 -27.84 -36.67
C LEU A 246 -34.62 -27.60 -35.46
N TYR A 247 -34.78 -26.47 -34.79
CA TYR A 247 -33.93 -26.02 -33.68
C TYR A 247 -34.69 -25.80 -32.37
N ALA A 248 -35.91 -26.33 -32.23
CA ALA A 248 -36.79 -26.03 -31.08
C ALA A 248 -36.09 -26.20 -29.72
N HIS A 249 -35.42 -27.33 -29.49
CA HIS A 249 -34.68 -27.60 -28.24
C HIS A 249 -33.54 -26.60 -27.99
N ARG A 250 -32.77 -26.25 -29.04
CA ARG A 250 -31.66 -25.28 -28.94
C ARG A 250 -32.16 -23.86 -28.71
N LEU A 251 -33.30 -23.50 -29.30
CA LEU A 251 -33.95 -22.22 -29.07
C LEU A 251 -34.39 -22.09 -27.61
N GLU A 252 -35.07 -23.10 -27.06
CA GLU A 252 -35.50 -23.11 -25.67
C GLU A 252 -34.30 -23.01 -24.70
N THR A 253 -33.25 -23.80 -24.95
CA THR A 253 -32.01 -23.78 -24.17
C THR A 253 -31.32 -22.41 -24.23
N THR A 254 -31.28 -21.80 -25.42
CA THR A 254 -30.72 -20.46 -25.62
C THR A 254 -31.55 -19.38 -24.92
N GLU A 255 -32.89 -19.50 -24.93
CA GLU A 255 -33.78 -18.58 -24.21
C GLU A 255 -33.57 -18.64 -22.69
N ARG A 256 -33.47 -19.86 -22.14
CA ARG A 256 -33.14 -20.06 -20.71
C ARG A 256 -31.79 -19.43 -20.36
N ALA A 257 -30.78 -19.64 -21.21
CA ALA A 257 -29.47 -19.03 -21.00
C ALA A 257 -29.51 -17.49 -21.05
N ILE A 258 -30.25 -16.90 -22.00
CA ILE A 258 -30.44 -15.45 -22.08
C ILE A 258 -31.11 -14.91 -20.80
N ALA A 259 -32.20 -15.54 -20.36
CA ALA A 259 -32.94 -15.11 -19.17
C ALA A 259 -32.06 -15.17 -17.90
N ASN A 260 -31.26 -16.24 -17.76
CA ASN A 260 -30.35 -16.39 -16.63
C ASN A 260 -29.23 -15.33 -16.65
N LEU A 261 -28.64 -15.04 -17.81
CA LEU A 261 -27.62 -14.00 -17.96
C LEU A 261 -28.18 -12.60 -17.71
N GLU A 262 -29.42 -12.32 -18.12
CA GLU A 262 -30.10 -11.06 -17.81
C GLU A 262 -30.30 -10.90 -16.30
N LYS A 263 -30.76 -11.96 -15.62
CA LYS A 263 -30.91 -11.99 -14.16
C LYS A 263 -29.56 -11.80 -13.45
N GLN A 264 -28.52 -12.51 -13.88
CA GLN A 264 -27.17 -12.38 -13.32
C GLN A 264 -26.60 -10.98 -13.53
N SER A 265 -26.80 -10.39 -14.71
CA SER A 265 -26.36 -9.02 -15.01
C SER A 265 -27.07 -8.00 -14.11
N GLY A 266 -28.36 -8.20 -13.82
CA GLY A 266 -29.10 -7.37 -12.87
C GLY A 266 -28.55 -7.47 -11.45
N LEU A 267 -28.20 -8.68 -10.98
CA LEU A 267 -27.56 -8.86 -9.67
C LEU A 267 -26.18 -8.21 -9.60
N ILE A 268 -25.36 -8.35 -10.64
CA ILE A 268 -24.04 -7.70 -10.71
C ILE A 268 -24.19 -6.17 -10.64
N GLN A 269 -25.18 -5.59 -11.33
CA GLN A 269 -25.43 -4.15 -11.24
C GLN A 269 -25.83 -3.73 -9.82
N ASN A 270 -26.71 -4.50 -9.16
CA ASN A 270 -27.10 -4.22 -7.78
C ASN A 270 -25.90 -4.30 -6.81
N LEU A 271 -25.00 -5.27 -7.02
CA LEU A 271 -23.76 -5.39 -6.24
C LEU A 271 -22.83 -4.19 -6.47
N ILE A 272 -22.64 -3.76 -7.72
CA ILE A 272 -21.85 -2.56 -8.03
C ILE A 272 -22.44 -1.35 -7.31
N ASP A 273 -23.75 -1.11 -7.46
CA ASP A 273 -24.42 0.04 -6.84
C ASP A 273 -24.36 -0.01 -5.30
N GLY A 274 -24.48 -1.21 -4.73
CA GLY A 274 -24.39 -1.44 -3.29
C GLY A 274 -22.99 -1.18 -2.74
N TYR A 275 -21.97 -1.76 -3.36
CA TYR A 275 -20.57 -1.51 -2.98
C TYR A 275 -20.16 -0.06 -3.18
N SER A 276 -20.60 0.61 -4.25
CA SER A 276 -20.34 2.04 -4.46
C SER A 276 -20.91 2.92 -3.34
N LYS A 277 -22.10 2.59 -2.81
CA LYS A 277 -22.66 3.28 -1.63
C LYS A 277 -21.84 3.03 -0.36
N ILE A 278 -21.31 1.82 -0.19
CA ILE A 278 -20.43 1.51 0.95
C ILE A 278 -19.12 2.30 0.84
N VAL A 279 -18.55 2.40 -0.36
CA VAL A 279 -17.37 3.24 -0.63
C VAL A 279 -17.64 4.68 -0.23
N GLU A 280 -18.75 5.27 -0.68
CA GLU A 280 -19.13 6.65 -0.33
C GLU A 280 -19.28 6.85 1.19
N ILE A 281 -19.92 5.91 1.90
CA ILE A 281 -20.01 5.95 3.37
C ILE A 281 -18.63 5.92 4.01
N VAL A 282 -17.74 5.05 3.55
CA VAL A 282 -16.39 4.93 4.13
C VAL A 282 -15.56 6.18 3.84
N GLU A 283 -15.69 6.79 2.66
CA GLU A 283 -15.04 8.07 2.32
C GLU A 283 -15.51 9.20 3.24
N ILE A 284 -16.83 9.36 3.42
CA ILE A 284 -17.41 10.36 4.32
C ILE A 284 -16.89 10.18 5.76
N GLU A 285 -16.87 8.94 6.25
CA GLU A 285 -16.41 8.65 7.61
C GLU A 285 -14.90 8.85 7.76
N TYR A 286 -14.12 8.54 6.72
CA TYR A 286 -12.70 8.85 6.67
C TYR A 286 -12.46 10.37 6.74
N ASP A 287 -13.15 11.17 5.93
CA ASP A 287 -12.99 12.63 5.93
C ASP A 287 -13.47 13.27 7.23
N THR A 288 -14.61 12.80 7.75
CA THR A 288 -15.13 13.24 9.06
C THR A 288 -14.13 12.95 10.17
N SER A 289 -13.46 11.78 10.13
CA SER A 289 -12.45 11.42 11.13
C SER A 289 -11.24 12.36 11.15
N ARG A 290 -10.88 12.91 9.99
CA ARG A 290 -9.77 13.85 9.88
C ARG A 290 -10.14 15.22 10.39
N VAL A 291 -11.36 15.69 10.09
CA VAL A 291 -11.88 16.98 10.56
C VAL A 291 -12.11 16.96 12.08
N ALA A 292 -12.69 15.88 12.62
CA ALA A 292 -13.00 15.76 14.04
C ALA A 292 -11.82 15.27 14.90
N GLU A 293 -10.71 14.87 14.27
CA GLU A 293 -9.59 14.15 14.88
C GLU A 293 -9.99 12.89 15.68
N GLN A 294 -11.20 12.38 15.45
CA GLN A 294 -11.82 11.27 16.18
C GLN A 294 -12.74 10.48 15.24
N LEU A 295 -12.76 9.16 15.40
CA LEU A 295 -13.67 8.29 14.68
C LEU A 295 -14.91 7.98 15.53
N PRO A 296 -16.13 8.02 14.97
CA PRO A 296 -17.31 7.58 15.69
C PRO A 296 -17.26 6.06 15.96
N GLU A 297 -17.60 5.63 17.17
CA GLU A 297 -17.50 4.21 17.59
C GLU A 297 -18.40 3.25 16.77
N ASN A 298 -19.42 3.78 16.09
CA ASN A 298 -20.48 2.98 15.47
C ASN A 298 -20.28 2.74 13.95
N VAL A 299 -19.25 3.32 13.35
CA VAL A 299 -19.03 3.27 11.89
C VAL A 299 -18.72 1.84 11.42
N ALA A 300 -17.86 1.15 12.17
CA ALA A 300 -17.45 -0.22 11.83
C ALA A 300 -18.64 -1.19 11.80
N VAL A 301 -19.61 -1.01 12.70
CA VAL A 301 -20.84 -1.81 12.77
C VAL A 301 -21.71 -1.55 11.54
N LYS A 302 -22.00 -0.28 11.24
CA LYS A 302 -22.82 0.09 10.06
C LYS A 302 -22.22 -0.41 8.75
N ILE A 303 -20.91 -0.31 8.58
CA ILE A 303 -20.22 -0.84 7.39
C ILE A 303 -20.33 -2.37 7.35
N SER A 304 -20.16 -3.04 8.49
CA SER A 304 -20.26 -4.50 8.57
C SER A 304 -21.65 -5.00 8.17
N ASP A 305 -22.71 -4.38 8.67
CA ASP A 305 -24.09 -4.77 8.35
C ASP A 305 -24.37 -4.66 6.85
N ARG A 306 -23.88 -3.58 6.20
CA ARG A 306 -24.01 -3.40 4.75
C ARG A 306 -23.19 -4.40 3.94
N LEU A 307 -22.02 -4.80 4.43
CA LEU A 307 -21.21 -5.82 3.76
C LEU A 307 -21.89 -7.19 3.81
N GLU A 308 -22.56 -7.52 4.91
CA GLU A 308 -23.33 -8.76 5.06
C GLU A 308 -24.51 -8.81 4.06
N GLU A 309 -25.21 -7.68 3.87
CA GLU A 309 -26.24 -7.56 2.82
C GLU A 309 -25.67 -7.84 1.41
N MET A 310 -24.45 -7.38 1.13
CA MET A 310 -23.80 -7.60 -0.17
C MET A 310 -23.33 -9.04 -0.33
N GLU A 311 -22.83 -9.67 0.74
CA GLU A 311 -22.42 -11.08 0.74
C GLU A 311 -23.60 -12.00 0.38
N ALA A 312 -24.81 -11.71 0.89
CA ALA A 312 -26.01 -12.45 0.52
C ALA A 312 -26.33 -12.34 -0.99
N LEU A 313 -26.12 -11.17 -1.59
CA LEU A 313 -26.28 -10.98 -3.04
C LEU A 313 -25.18 -11.70 -3.84
N GLU A 314 -23.95 -11.75 -3.32
CA GLU A 314 -22.86 -12.52 -3.93
C GLU A 314 -23.20 -14.02 -3.98
N GLN A 315 -23.69 -14.57 -2.87
CA GLN A 315 -24.12 -15.97 -2.81
C GLN A 315 -25.22 -16.25 -3.84
N GLN A 316 -26.21 -15.36 -3.95
CA GLN A 316 -27.26 -15.49 -4.97
C GLN A 316 -26.69 -15.46 -6.40
N LYS A 317 -25.68 -14.63 -6.67
CA LYS A 317 -24.98 -14.58 -7.96
C LYS A 317 -24.29 -15.93 -8.25
N GLU A 318 -23.60 -16.50 -7.27
CA GLU A 318 -22.89 -17.78 -7.40
C GLU A 318 -23.84 -18.95 -7.67
N GLU A 319 -24.96 -19.02 -6.95
CA GLU A 319 -26.00 -20.02 -7.18
C GLU A 319 -26.55 -19.97 -8.62
N LEU A 320 -26.77 -18.76 -9.14
CA LEU A 320 -27.21 -18.56 -10.52
C LEU A 320 -26.12 -18.94 -11.54
N ALA A 321 -24.85 -18.68 -11.23
CA ALA A 321 -23.74 -19.06 -12.11
C ALA A 321 -23.66 -20.58 -12.28
N LEU A 322 -23.94 -21.37 -11.24
CA LEU A 322 -24.00 -22.83 -11.32
C LEU A 322 -25.11 -23.36 -12.25
N MET A 323 -26.17 -22.56 -12.47
CA MET A 323 -27.26 -22.93 -13.38
C MET A 323 -26.95 -22.61 -14.85
N VAL A 324 -25.92 -21.81 -15.12
CA VAL A 324 -25.48 -21.43 -16.46
C VAL A 324 -24.18 -22.16 -16.77
N ASP A 325 -24.27 -23.46 -17.09
CA ASP A 325 -23.11 -24.23 -17.56
C ASP A 325 -23.02 -24.12 -19.10
N PRO A 326 -22.11 -23.30 -19.66
CA PRO A 326 -21.99 -23.11 -21.10
C PRO A 326 -21.59 -24.39 -21.84
N ALA A 327 -20.97 -25.36 -21.16
CA ALA A 327 -20.60 -26.64 -21.77
C ALA A 327 -21.85 -27.51 -22.06
N LYS A 328 -22.90 -27.38 -21.25
CA LYS A 328 -24.19 -28.06 -21.45
C LYS A 328 -25.10 -27.36 -22.45
N LEU A 329 -24.85 -26.09 -22.76
CA LEU A 329 -25.63 -25.33 -23.76
C LEU A 329 -25.26 -25.71 -25.21
N LEU A 330 -24.11 -26.36 -25.43
CA LEU A 330 -23.58 -26.69 -26.76
C LEU A 330 -23.54 -28.20 -27.08
N ALA A 331 -23.84 -29.07 -26.10
CA ALA A 331 -23.98 -30.52 -26.28
C ALA A 331 -25.36 -30.87 -26.86
#